data_AF-A0AAV0YXY3-F1
#
_entry.id   AF-A0AAV0YXY3-F1
#
_cell.length_a   1.000
_cell.length_b   1.000
_cell.length_c   1.000
_cell.angle_alpha   90.00
_cell.angle_beta   90.00
_cell.angle_gamma   90.00
#
_symmetry.space_group_name_H-M   'P 1'
#
loop_
_entity.id
_entity.type
_entity.pdbx_description
1 polymer ?
#
loop_
_entity_poly.entity_id
_entity_poly.type
_entity_poly.pdbx_seq_one_letter_code
_entity_poly.pdbx_strand_id
1 'polypeptide(L)'
;MADSNKKEIQIRTLTGDSITLHINPTATVQHLKLLLNHSFSPATNSPNFHLFFKGNKLQLHDEVGSYLIQRGEFLVLIPFAKKEPTSTEKPNSGFSSPNVVCNASTSNLADTTWSNIMEDLSEIDHNNVSNFERNKEKTVEAEKGIELPYHLILNTLDCTNKSALGERSCEVFSKVLESVNCLSDLSLGHCKLFKRACLKGSCGKEGGGVTCLCPQWLKIVVKSFAFINIFSAFLHLQGRKVTTGLLEEALDQLAKFGVKLGLHDMKHLSLLCPHLVCFDIEKASFGDVIVVVNHSSNNEDQIEDNFKRARKSLNVSKIVSTLKRRDCSFRECLGWGFEQLQFEIGDEMNVRISFEELLAAVKDRDFTRKENKSKRVKRSSTSSRPDMDRIGCHDSRSLMAVDMVEHLKKGIGSEGQIVHIEDICARKAIYSEISVELSEKMRSALNYIGVSKLYSHQAESIQASLVGKNVVVATMTSSGKSVCYNLPVLEELLKNSSLCALYIFPTKALAQDQLRSLLHMTKEFDVDLNIGIYDGDTSHSERTWLRDNSRLLITNPDMLHISILPHHRLFDRILSNLRFLVIDETHTYKGAFGCHTALILRRLKRLCSHVYGAVPSFVFSTATSANPHEHSMR
;
A
#
# COMPACT_ATOMS: atom_id res chain seq x y z
N MET A 1 -28.86 -57.11 -24.85
CA MET A 1 -28.30 -56.98 -23.49
C MET A 1 -27.17 -55.96 -23.54
N ALA A 2 -27.27 -54.80 -22.88
CA ALA A 2 -26.16 -53.86 -22.63
C ALA A 2 -26.63 -52.61 -21.84
N ASP A 3 -27.15 -52.76 -20.61
CA ASP A 3 -27.52 -51.57 -19.80
C ASP A 3 -27.33 -51.74 -18.28
N SER A 4 -26.42 -52.63 -17.87
CA SER A 4 -26.30 -53.15 -16.50
C SER A 4 -25.06 -52.65 -15.75
N ASN A 5 -24.59 -51.42 -15.99
CA ASN A 5 -23.35 -50.92 -15.36
C ASN A 5 -23.35 -49.42 -14.99
N LYS A 6 -24.51 -48.75 -14.93
CA LYS A 6 -24.61 -47.34 -14.50
C LYS A 6 -24.42 -47.23 -12.97
N LYS A 7 -23.40 -46.49 -12.52
CA LYS A 7 -23.08 -46.23 -11.11
C LYS A 7 -23.93 -45.08 -10.57
N GLU A 8 -24.50 -45.27 -9.40
CA GLU A 8 -25.28 -44.26 -8.66
C GLU A 8 -24.34 -43.35 -7.85
N ILE A 9 -24.48 -42.03 -7.98
CA ILE A 9 -23.59 -41.04 -7.36
C ILE A 9 -24.41 -39.87 -6.84
N GLN A 10 -24.23 -39.53 -5.55
CA GLN A 10 -24.81 -38.34 -4.96
C GLN A 10 -23.83 -37.15 -5.03
N ILE A 11 -24.35 -35.97 -5.34
CA ILE A 11 -23.65 -34.69 -5.31
C ILE A 11 -24.38 -33.77 -4.32
N ARG A 12 -23.64 -33.04 -3.49
CA ARG A 12 -24.15 -32.09 -2.50
C ARG A 12 -23.47 -30.73 -2.61
N THR A 13 -24.12 -29.62 -2.29
CA THR A 13 -23.49 -28.30 -2.16
C THR A 13 -22.97 -28.07 -0.73
N LEU A 14 -22.17 -27.01 -0.55
CA LEU A 14 -21.87 -26.47 0.79
C LEU A 14 -23.10 -25.84 1.48
N THR A 15 -24.17 -25.53 0.73
CA THR A 15 -25.44 -24.99 1.23
C THR A 15 -26.45 -26.07 1.65
N GLY A 16 -26.17 -27.35 1.38
CA GLY A 16 -26.98 -28.50 1.81
C GLY A 16 -27.88 -29.11 0.73
N ASP A 17 -28.02 -28.45 -0.42
CA ASP A 17 -28.72 -28.97 -1.60
C ASP A 17 -28.08 -30.28 -2.08
N SER A 18 -28.85 -31.22 -2.62
CA SER A 18 -28.30 -32.45 -3.18
C SER A 18 -29.07 -33.01 -4.37
N ILE A 19 -28.39 -33.80 -5.18
CA ILE A 19 -28.93 -34.54 -6.33
C ILE A 19 -28.23 -35.90 -6.43
N THR A 20 -28.96 -36.93 -6.88
CA THR A 20 -28.40 -38.25 -7.19
C THR A 20 -28.52 -38.50 -8.68
N LEU A 21 -27.44 -38.96 -9.32
CA LEU A 21 -27.36 -39.24 -10.75
C LEU A 21 -26.87 -40.67 -11.01
N HIS A 22 -27.40 -41.31 -12.05
CA HIS A 22 -26.93 -42.61 -12.55
C HIS A 22 -26.06 -42.40 -13.79
N ILE A 23 -24.76 -42.68 -13.69
CA ILE A 23 -23.77 -42.37 -14.71
C ILE A 23 -22.93 -43.62 -15.02
N ASN A 24 -22.63 -43.85 -16.30
CA ASN A 24 -21.72 -44.92 -16.71
C ASN A 24 -20.31 -44.64 -16.12
N PRO A 25 -19.66 -45.57 -15.40
CA PRO A 25 -18.33 -45.35 -14.82
C PRO A 25 -17.27 -44.87 -15.83
N THR A 26 -17.38 -45.24 -17.11
CA THR A 26 -16.45 -44.75 -18.16
C THR A 26 -16.74 -43.33 -18.67
N ALA A 27 -17.79 -42.67 -18.17
CA ALA A 27 -18.05 -41.26 -18.48
C ALA A 27 -17.11 -40.36 -17.69
N THR A 28 -16.58 -39.31 -18.33
CA THR A 28 -15.66 -38.37 -17.67
C THR A 28 -16.37 -37.40 -16.74
N VAL A 29 -15.63 -36.83 -15.79
CA VAL A 29 -16.16 -35.78 -14.89
C VAL A 29 -16.68 -34.56 -15.68
N GLN A 30 -16.09 -34.24 -16.83
CA GLN A 30 -16.60 -33.20 -17.72
C GLN A 30 -18.04 -33.49 -18.17
N HIS A 31 -18.38 -34.75 -18.49
CA HIS A 31 -19.75 -35.15 -18.82
C HIS A 31 -20.70 -35.03 -17.62
N LEU A 32 -20.28 -35.50 -16.43
CA LEU A 32 -21.01 -35.31 -15.17
C LEU A 32 -21.28 -33.80 -14.88
N LYS A 33 -20.32 -32.91 -15.12
CA LYS A 33 -20.50 -31.47 -14.90
C LYS A 33 -21.42 -30.81 -15.92
N LEU A 34 -21.48 -31.31 -17.17
CA LEU A 34 -22.48 -30.90 -18.15
C LEU A 34 -23.88 -31.36 -17.74
N LEU A 35 -24.04 -32.61 -17.30
CA LEU A 35 -25.31 -33.12 -16.76
C LEU A 35 -25.79 -32.28 -15.58
N LEU A 36 -24.91 -31.93 -14.64
CA LEU A 36 -25.25 -31.07 -13.49
C LEU A 36 -25.70 -29.66 -13.92
N ASN A 37 -25.05 -29.02 -14.90
CA ASN A 37 -25.49 -27.71 -15.41
C ASN A 37 -26.95 -27.72 -15.92
N HIS A 38 -27.43 -28.85 -16.42
CA HIS A 38 -28.80 -29.01 -16.94
C HIS A 38 -29.80 -29.60 -15.94
N SER A 39 -29.35 -30.20 -14.83
CA SER A 39 -30.20 -30.95 -13.88
C SER A 39 -30.18 -30.44 -12.43
N PHE A 40 -29.23 -29.58 -12.06
CA PHE A 40 -29.03 -29.16 -10.67
C PHE A 40 -28.88 -27.64 -10.56
N SER A 41 -29.93 -26.97 -10.07
CA SER A 41 -30.01 -25.50 -10.03
C SER A 41 -28.78 -24.78 -9.44
N PRO A 42 -28.13 -25.27 -8.35
CA PRO A 42 -26.89 -24.65 -7.86
C PRO A 42 -25.74 -24.64 -8.89
N ALA A 43 -25.63 -25.67 -9.74
CA ALA A 43 -24.68 -25.70 -10.85
C ALA A 43 -25.11 -24.75 -11.98
N THR A 44 -26.39 -24.78 -12.38
CA THR A 44 -26.96 -23.89 -13.39
C THR A 44 -26.76 -22.41 -13.05
N ASN A 45 -26.95 -22.04 -11.79
CA ASN A 45 -26.76 -20.68 -11.27
C ASN A 45 -25.27 -20.29 -11.11
N SER A 46 -24.34 -21.24 -11.19
CA SER A 46 -22.90 -21.00 -10.99
C SER A 46 -22.04 -21.83 -11.97
N PRO A 47 -22.05 -21.51 -13.29
CA PRO A 47 -21.42 -22.35 -14.32
C PRO A 47 -19.92 -22.58 -14.13
N ASN A 48 -19.24 -21.70 -13.38
CA ASN A 48 -17.90 -21.94 -12.84
C ASN A 48 -18.02 -22.58 -11.44
N PHE A 49 -18.03 -23.91 -11.40
CA PHE A 49 -17.94 -24.71 -10.18
C PHE A 49 -16.90 -25.83 -10.32
N HIS A 50 -16.47 -26.38 -9.19
CA HIS A 50 -15.68 -27.61 -9.13
C HIS A 50 -16.41 -28.66 -8.27
N LEU A 51 -16.21 -29.93 -8.61
CA LEU A 51 -16.67 -31.07 -7.81
C LEU A 51 -15.52 -31.56 -6.94
N PHE A 52 -15.80 -32.01 -5.73
CA PHE A 52 -14.83 -32.49 -4.75
C PHE A 52 -15.37 -33.78 -4.13
N PHE A 53 -15.03 -34.95 -4.67
CA PHE A 53 -15.09 -36.20 -3.93
C PHE A 53 -14.16 -36.01 -2.75
N LYS A 54 -14.74 -36.05 -1.55
CA LYS A 54 -13.97 -36.04 -0.31
C LYS A 54 -12.97 -34.87 -0.16
N GLY A 55 -13.08 -33.78 -0.93
CA GLY A 55 -12.38 -32.53 -0.62
C GLY A 55 -11.03 -32.22 -1.30
N ASN A 56 -10.59 -32.86 -2.42
CA ASN A 56 -9.51 -32.24 -3.25
C ASN A 56 -9.68 -32.12 -4.79
N LYS A 57 -10.94 -31.96 -5.28
CA LYS A 57 -11.31 -31.24 -6.55
C LYS A 57 -11.26 -31.98 -7.94
N LEU A 58 -12.15 -32.94 -8.25
CA LEU A 58 -12.12 -33.92 -9.39
C LEU A 58 -11.58 -33.45 -10.76
N GLN A 59 -10.94 -34.38 -11.50
CA GLN A 59 -10.24 -34.06 -12.75
C GLN A 59 -11.21 -34.09 -13.93
N LEU A 60 -11.13 -33.17 -14.90
CA LEU A 60 -12.18 -33.09 -15.95
C LEU A 60 -12.19 -34.33 -16.86
N HIS A 61 -11.02 -34.94 -17.05
CA HIS A 61 -10.80 -36.04 -17.99
C HIS A 61 -10.69 -37.41 -17.32
N ASP A 62 -10.61 -37.47 -15.99
CA ASP A 62 -10.73 -38.75 -15.29
C ASP A 62 -12.12 -39.34 -15.54
N GLU A 63 -12.17 -40.65 -15.72
CA GLU A 63 -13.42 -41.41 -15.71
C GLU A 63 -14.01 -41.39 -14.30
N VAL A 64 -15.32 -41.16 -14.18
CA VAL A 64 -16.02 -41.09 -12.90
C VAL A 64 -15.94 -42.42 -12.11
N GLY A 65 -15.68 -43.53 -12.80
CA GLY A 65 -15.40 -44.85 -12.24
C GLY A 65 -14.00 -45.04 -11.65
N SER A 66 -12.99 -44.22 -12.01
CA SER A 66 -11.65 -44.29 -11.42
C SER A 66 -11.67 -43.94 -9.92
N TYR A 67 -12.62 -43.09 -9.54
CA TYR A 67 -12.90 -42.79 -8.15
C TYR A 67 -13.73 -43.89 -7.51
N LEU A 68 -13.16 -44.52 -6.48
CA LEU A 68 -13.75 -45.55 -5.64
C LEU A 68 -14.85 -45.01 -4.69
N ILE A 69 -15.76 -44.19 -5.22
CA ILE A 69 -16.98 -43.74 -4.57
C ILE A 69 -17.81 -44.97 -4.18
N GLN A 70 -18.00 -45.18 -2.88
CA GLN A 70 -18.83 -46.26 -2.33
C GLN A 70 -20.28 -45.80 -2.12
N ARG A 71 -21.20 -46.75 -1.90
CA ARG A 71 -22.61 -46.43 -1.57
C ARG A 71 -22.67 -45.63 -0.27
N GLY A 72 -23.32 -44.47 -0.32
CA GLY A 72 -23.43 -43.52 0.80
C GLY A 72 -22.40 -42.38 0.77
N GLU A 73 -21.36 -42.47 -0.07
CA GLU A 73 -20.40 -41.38 -0.27
C GLU A 73 -20.88 -40.39 -1.34
N PHE A 74 -20.44 -39.13 -1.25
CA PHE A 74 -20.91 -38.05 -2.12
C PHE A 74 -19.79 -37.12 -2.63
N LEU A 75 -20.07 -36.45 -3.74
CA LEU A 75 -19.26 -35.35 -4.28
C LEU A 75 -19.74 -34.02 -3.71
N VAL A 76 -18.83 -33.10 -3.39
CA VAL A 76 -19.18 -31.73 -2.96
C VAL A 76 -19.03 -30.75 -4.13
N LEU A 77 -20.08 -30.01 -4.46
CA LEU A 77 -20.07 -28.92 -5.44
C LEU A 77 -19.68 -27.61 -4.74
N ILE A 78 -18.63 -26.97 -5.25
CA ILE A 78 -18.12 -25.68 -4.76
C ILE A 78 -18.03 -24.68 -5.93
N PRO A 79 -18.80 -23.57 -5.92
CA PRO A 79 -18.74 -22.54 -6.95
C PRO A 79 -17.48 -21.65 -6.81
N PHE A 80 -17.06 -21.01 -7.90
CA PHE A 80 -15.95 -20.05 -7.91
C PHE A 80 -16.12 -18.97 -8.99
N ALA A 81 -15.54 -17.79 -8.76
CA ALA A 81 -15.46 -16.74 -9.78
C ALA A 81 -14.15 -16.86 -10.57
N LYS A 82 -14.22 -16.81 -11.90
CA LYS A 82 -13.04 -16.55 -12.75
C LYS A 82 -12.74 -15.05 -12.78
N LYS A 83 -11.46 -14.69 -12.72
CA LYS A 83 -10.98 -13.48 -13.40
C LYS A 83 -10.79 -13.81 -14.87
N GLU A 84 -11.18 -12.91 -15.77
CA GLU A 84 -10.94 -13.06 -17.20
C GLU A 84 -9.50 -12.61 -17.55
N PRO A 85 -8.71 -13.44 -18.24
CA PRO A 85 -7.47 -13.01 -18.90
C PRO A 85 -7.77 -12.51 -20.32
N THR A 86 -7.01 -11.53 -20.80
CA THR A 86 -6.94 -11.20 -22.22
C THR A 86 -6.39 -12.38 -23.02
N SER A 87 -7.00 -12.69 -24.16
CA SER A 87 -6.82 -13.97 -24.86
C SER A 87 -5.61 -14.04 -25.80
N THR A 88 -4.80 -15.08 -25.61
CA THR A 88 -4.17 -15.85 -26.70
C THR A 88 -4.52 -17.33 -26.51
N GLU A 89 -4.31 -18.16 -27.54
CA GLU A 89 -5.21 -19.30 -27.78
C GLU A 89 -4.91 -20.64 -27.07
N LYS A 90 -5.97 -21.45 -27.06
CA LYS A 90 -6.18 -22.88 -26.72
C LYS A 90 -5.09 -23.86 -27.22
N PRO A 91 -5.11 -25.18 -26.85
CA PRO A 91 -6.16 -25.92 -26.12
C PRO A 91 -5.68 -26.86 -24.97
N ASN A 92 -6.66 -27.33 -24.17
CA ASN A 92 -6.59 -28.52 -23.29
C ASN A 92 -5.57 -28.45 -22.12
N SER A 93 -5.64 -29.25 -21.03
CA SER A 93 -6.61 -30.27 -20.58
C SER A 93 -6.58 -30.34 -19.04
N GLY A 94 -7.72 -30.58 -18.36
CA GLY A 94 -7.79 -30.98 -16.95
C GLY A 94 -7.64 -29.90 -15.83
N PHE A 95 -8.75 -29.57 -15.14
CA PHE A 95 -8.82 -29.63 -13.66
C PHE A 95 -8.34 -31.02 -13.21
N SER A 96 -7.46 -31.24 -12.19
CA SER A 96 -7.48 -31.19 -10.69
C SER A 96 -7.91 -32.49 -9.92
N SER A 97 -7.29 -32.96 -8.82
CA SER A 97 -7.42 -34.38 -8.29
C SER A 97 -8.58 -34.66 -7.29
N PRO A 98 -8.64 -35.79 -6.53
CA PRO A 98 -9.45 -35.85 -5.29
C PRO A 98 -8.78 -36.52 -4.06
N ASN A 99 -9.50 -36.51 -2.92
CA ASN A 99 -9.10 -36.99 -1.58
C ASN A 99 -10.08 -38.12 -1.12
N VAL A 100 -10.30 -38.61 0.12
CA VAL A 100 -9.73 -38.61 1.50
C VAL A 100 -10.13 -40.01 2.11
N VAL A 101 -9.94 -40.38 3.38
CA VAL A 101 -10.70 -39.88 4.53
C VAL A 101 -9.95 -39.94 5.86
N CYS A 102 -10.20 -38.93 6.70
CA CYS A 102 -9.73 -38.90 8.07
C CYS A 102 -10.09 -40.19 8.81
N ASN A 103 -9.12 -40.77 9.51
CA ASN A 103 -9.28 -41.07 10.93
C ASN A 103 -7.94 -41.26 11.63
N ALA A 104 -7.89 -40.84 12.90
CA ALA A 104 -6.81 -41.05 13.87
C ALA A 104 -5.41 -40.43 13.62
N SER A 105 -4.62 -40.39 14.70
CA SER A 105 -3.20 -39.95 14.78
C SER A 105 -2.85 -38.56 14.22
N THR A 106 -3.33 -37.50 14.88
CA THR A 106 -2.94 -36.10 14.62
C THR A 106 -1.50 -35.74 15.05
N SER A 107 -0.74 -36.66 15.64
CA SER A 107 0.71 -36.49 15.88
C SER A 107 1.49 -36.54 14.57
N ASN A 108 1.39 -37.65 13.86
CA ASN A 108 2.34 -37.99 12.80
C ASN A 108 2.22 -37.06 11.58
N LEU A 109 1.03 -36.49 11.30
CA LEU A 109 0.87 -35.53 10.21
C LEU A 109 1.54 -34.18 10.49
N ALA A 110 1.58 -33.74 11.76
CA ALA A 110 2.30 -32.52 12.14
C ALA A 110 3.82 -32.75 12.04
N ASP A 111 4.30 -33.87 12.60
CA ASP A 111 5.72 -34.19 12.60
C ASP A 111 6.25 -34.47 11.18
N THR A 112 5.52 -35.19 10.32
CA THR A 112 5.91 -35.37 8.89
C THR A 112 5.87 -34.07 8.10
N THR A 113 4.87 -33.21 8.29
CA THR A 113 4.86 -31.89 7.63
C THR A 113 6.05 -31.04 8.08
N TRP A 114 6.46 -31.16 9.36
CA TRP A 114 7.59 -30.41 9.90
C TRP A 114 8.95 -31.02 9.54
N SER A 115 9.05 -32.34 9.40
CA SER A 115 10.19 -33.02 8.78
C SER A 115 10.37 -32.59 7.33
N ASN A 116 9.34 -32.67 6.49
CA ASN A 116 9.43 -32.26 5.08
C ASN A 116 9.84 -30.78 4.94
N ILE A 117 9.28 -29.88 5.75
CA ILE A 117 9.67 -28.45 5.73
C ILE A 117 11.10 -28.24 6.25
N MET A 118 11.59 -29.06 7.18
CA MET A 118 13.00 -29.02 7.61
C MET A 118 13.94 -29.66 6.58
N GLU A 119 13.47 -30.63 5.80
CA GLU A 119 14.19 -31.27 4.70
C GLU A 119 14.35 -30.26 3.54
N ASP A 120 13.25 -29.63 3.11
CA ASP A 120 13.20 -28.50 2.16
C ASP A 120 14.13 -27.33 2.57
N LEU A 121 14.29 -27.08 3.87
CA LEU A 121 15.19 -26.05 4.41
C LEU A 121 16.64 -26.53 4.57
N SER A 122 16.88 -27.84 4.68
CA SER A 122 18.21 -28.43 4.81
C SER A 122 18.97 -28.52 3.47
N GLU A 123 18.26 -28.52 2.34
CA GLU A 123 18.86 -28.36 1.01
C GLU A 123 19.41 -26.94 0.75
N ILE A 124 19.21 -25.98 1.68
CA ILE A 124 19.59 -24.56 1.52
C ILE A 124 20.77 -24.15 2.41
N ASP A 125 21.86 -24.93 2.42
CA ASP A 125 23.23 -24.39 2.39
C ASP A 125 24.22 -25.40 1.78
N HIS A 126 25.42 -24.93 1.45
CA HIS A 126 26.62 -25.70 1.14
C HIS A 126 26.64 -26.44 -0.22
N ASN A 127 26.35 -25.72 -1.32
CA ASN A 127 27.25 -25.63 -2.49
C ASN A 127 26.67 -24.81 -3.66
N ASN A 128 26.85 -23.47 -3.69
CA ASN A 128 26.70 -22.68 -4.94
C ASN A 128 27.31 -21.26 -4.93
N VAL A 129 28.50 -21.09 -4.35
CA VAL A 129 29.19 -19.77 -4.28
C VAL A 129 29.69 -19.27 -5.65
N SER A 130 29.82 -20.14 -6.66
CA SER A 130 30.45 -19.83 -7.95
C SER A 130 29.52 -19.49 -9.12
N ASN A 131 28.20 -19.74 -9.01
CA ASN A 131 27.27 -19.57 -10.14
C ASN A 131 26.48 -18.24 -10.14
N PHE A 132 26.60 -17.41 -9.10
CA PHE A 132 25.72 -16.26 -8.91
C PHE A 132 26.04 -15.03 -9.79
N GLU A 133 27.22 -14.98 -10.42
CA GLU A 133 27.66 -13.81 -11.20
C GLU A 133 27.35 -13.89 -12.70
N ARG A 134 27.27 -15.09 -13.30
CA ARG A 134 27.09 -15.23 -14.77
C ARG A 134 25.67 -15.14 -15.29
N ASN A 135 24.65 -15.39 -14.48
CA ASN A 135 23.25 -15.37 -14.94
C ASN A 135 22.61 -13.97 -14.99
N LYS A 136 23.34 -12.91 -14.61
CA LYS A 136 22.80 -11.54 -14.55
C LYS A 136 22.80 -10.80 -15.90
N GLU A 137 23.52 -11.31 -16.90
CA GLU A 137 23.71 -10.66 -18.21
C GLU A 137 22.73 -11.16 -19.30
N LYS A 138 21.82 -12.11 -19.00
CA LYS A 138 20.94 -12.74 -20.01
C LYS A 138 19.43 -12.64 -19.76
N THR A 139 19.00 -11.80 -18.81
CA THR A 139 17.58 -11.53 -18.53
C THR A 139 17.22 -10.04 -18.57
N VAL A 140 18.00 -9.22 -19.29
CA VAL A 140 17.78 -7.77 -19.43
C VAL A 140 17.33 -7.41 -20.85
N GLU A 141 16.35 -8.14 -21.40
CA GLU A 141 15.83 -7.87 -22.77
C GLU A 141 14.35 -8.26 -22.98
N ALA A 142 13.51 -8.11 -21.94
CA ALA A 142 12.09 -8.52 -22.00
C ALA A 142 11.06 -7.57 -21.35
N GLU A 143 11.43 -6.38 -20.88
CA GLU A 143 10.47 -5.38 -20.36
C GLU A 143 10.22 -4.26 -21.38
N LYS A 144 9.13 -4.35 -22.14
CA LYS A 144 8.69 -3.29 -23.08
C LYS A 144 7.99 -2.15 -22.33
N GLY A 145 8.75 -1.32 -21.63
CA GLY A 145 8.32 -0.04 -21.06
C GLY A 145 9.45 0.97 -21.07
N ILE A 146 9.24 2.16 -21.64
CA ILE A 146 10.29 3.17 -21.79
C ILE A 146 10.40 3.99 -20.49
N GLU A 147 10.92 3.36 -19.44
CA GLU A 147 11.45 4.07 -18.26
C GLU A 147 12.93 4.43 -18.46
N LEU A 148 13.37 5.55 -17.86
CA LEU A 148 14.79 5.86 -17.77
C LEU A 148 15.51 4.78 -16.94
N PRO A 149 16.58 4.14 -17.46
CA PRO A 149 17.25 3.03 -16.79
C PRO A 149 18.19 3.54 -15.68
N TYR A 150 17.64 4.20 -14.66
CA TYR A 150 18.37 4.91 -13.61
C TYR A 150 19.47 4.08 -12.93
N HIS A 151 19.29 2.76 -12.79
CA HIS A 151 20.31 1.88 -12.23
C HIS A 151 21.56 1.75 -13.14
N LEU A 152 21.38 1.67 -14.47
CA LEU A 152 22.47 1.65 -15.44
C LEU A 152 23.12 3.03 -15.57
N ILE A 153 22.33 4.11 -15.48
CA ILE A 153 22.83 5.49 -15.48
C ILE A 153 23.71 5.75 -14.26
N LEU A 154 23.24 5.44 -13.04
CA LEU A 154 24.05 5.63 -11.82
C LEU A 154 25.32 4.76 -11.82
N ASN A 155 25.26 3.55 -12.37
CA ASN A 155 26.43 2.66 -12.47
C ASN A 155 27.45 3.09 -13.55
N THR A 156 27.11 4.02 -14.45
CA THR A 156 28.01 4.53 -15.51
C THR A 156 28.57 5.93 -15.21
N LEU A 157 28.07 6.60 -14.17
CA LEU A 157 28.59 7.88 -13.68
C LEU A 157 29.79 7.66 -12.74
N ASP A 158 30.89 8.34 -13.02
CA ASP A 158 32.13 8.21 -12.24
C ASP A 158 32.05 9.01 -10.94
N CYS A 159 31.86 8.31 -9.82
CA CYS A 159 31.73 8.89 -8.50
C CYS A 159 33.08 9.23 -7.83
N THR A 160 34.23 9.02 -8.47
CA THR A 160 35.56 9.21 -7.86
C THR A 160 36.13 10.63 -7.96
N ASN A 161 35.59 11.45 -8.87
CA ASN A 161 36.12 12.77 -9.20
C ASN A 161 35.65 13.91 -8.27
N LYS A 162 36.52 14.91 -8.05
CA LYS A 162 36.27 16.06 -7.13
C LYS A 162 35.46 17.22 -7.74
N SER A 163 35.44 17.38 -9.07
CA SER A 163 34.67 18.42 -9.77
C SER A 163 33.15 18.23 -9.61
N ALA A 164 32.32 19.16 -10.09
CA ALA A 164 30.86 18.98 -10.13
C ALA A 164 30.45 17.89 -11.13
N LEU A 165 31.11 17.85 -12.30
CA LEU A 165 31.05 16.75 -13.27
C LEU A 165 32.44 16.54 -13.90
N GLY A 166 32.73 15.29 -14.32
CA GLY A 166 33.86 14.96 -15.18
C GLY A 166 33.39 14.64 -16.61
N GLU A 167 34.27 14.75 -17.60
CA GLU A 167 33.94 14.63 -19.04
C GLU A 167 33.13 13.36 -19.37
N ARG A 168 33.56 12.20 -18.89
CA ARG A 168 32.85 10.91 -19.05
C ARG A 168 31.43 10.93 -18.46
N SER A 169 31.20 11.71 -17.39
CA SER A 169 29.86 11.90 -16.83
C SER A 169 29.04 12.86 -17.69
N CYS A 170 29.64 13.94 -18.22
CA CYS A 170 28.97 14.84 -19.17
C CYS A 170 28.49 14.12 -20.43
N GLU A 171 29.27 13.16 -20.96
CA GLU A 171 28.83 12.29 -22.06
C GLU A 171 27.57 11.48 -21.71
N VAL A 172 27.55 10.83 -20.53
CA VAL A 172 26.41 10.04 -20.06
C VAL A 172 25.18 10.92 -19.87
N PHE A 173 25.35 12.08 -19.23
CA PHE A 173 24.28 13.07 -19.09
C PHE A 173 23.77 13.58 -20.44
N SER A 174 24.65 13.86 -21.41
CA SER A 174 24.23 14.33 -22.74
C SER A 174 23.39 13.27 -23.46
N LYS A 175 23.88 12.02 -23.57
CA LYS A 175 23.15 10.90 -24.18
C LYS A 175 21.80 10.63 -23.50
N VAL A 176 21.74 10.74 -22.17
CA VAL A 176 20.47 10.62 -21.41
C VAL A 176 19.54 11.78 -21.72
N LEU A 177 20.01 13.02 -21.69
CA LEU A 177 19.18 14.20 -21.95
C LEU A 177 18.74 14.29 -23.41
N GLU A 178 19.49 13.76 -24.36
CA GLU A 178 19.08 13.59 -25.75
C GLU A 178 17.93 12.58 -25.91
N SER A 179 17.87 11.51 -25.11
CA SER A 179 16.72 10.59 -25.10
C SER A 179 15.43 11.23 -24.53
N VAL A 180 15.57 12.25 -23.68
CA VAL A 180 14.46 12.90 -22.96
C VAL A 180 13.92 14.11 -23.74
N ASN A 181 13.17 13.84 -24.80
CA ASN A 181 12.57 14.88 -25.67
C ASN A 181 11.02 14.98 -25.59
N CYS A 182 10.36 14.22 -24.71
CA CYS A 182 8.90 14.07 -24.75
C CYS A 182 8.24 13.81 -23.38
N LEU A 183 7.03 14.35 -23.21
CA LEU A 183 6.06 13.90 -22.22
C LEU A 183 5.30 12.67 -22.76
N SER A 184 5.99 11.53 -22.90
CA SER A 184 5.40 10.28 -23.37
C SER A 184 4.45 9.64 -22.35
N ASP A 185 3.49 8.88 -22.84
CA ASP A 185 2.67 7.95 -22.07
C ASP A 185 3.47 6.68 -21.76
N LEU A 186 3.80 6.45 -20.48
CA LEU A 186 4.61 5.31 -20.01
C LEU A 186 4.01 3.95 -20.43
N SER A 187 2.70 3.87 -20.68
CA SER A 187 2.00 2.64 -21.06
C SER A 187 1.97 2.36 -22.56
N LEU A 188 2.28 3.36 -23.40
CA LEU A 188 1.99 3.33 -24.84
C LEU A 188 3.08 3.95 -25.74
N GLY A 189 4.13 4.56 -25.17
CA GLY A 189 5.25 5.17 -25.91
C GLY A 189 4.94 6.48 -26.65
N HIS A 190 3.67 6.73 -27.00
CA HIS A 190 3.22 7.92 -27.71
C HIS A 190 3.30 9.21 -26.85
N CYS A 191 3.52 10.35 -27.51
CA CYS A 191 3.46 11.68 -26.90
C CYS A 191 2.05 12.01 -26.37
N LYS A 192 1.91 12.42 -25.10
CA LYS A 192 0.59 12.75 -24.51
C LYS A 192 -0.13 13.89 -25.24
N LEU A 193 0.60 14.90 -25.72
CA LEU A 193 0.03 16.01 -26.49
C LEU A 193 -0.48 15.56 -27.87
N PHE A 194 0.26 14.68 -28.56
CA PHE A 194 -0.20 14.06 -29.81
C PHE A 194 -1.47 13.22 -29.59
N LYS A 195 -1.49 12.39 -28.54
CA LYS A 195 -2.66 11.60 -28.14
C LYS A 195 -3.91 12.48 -27.89
N ARG A 196 -3.75 13.63 -27.22
CA ARG A 196 -4.83 14.62 -26.98
C ARG A 196 -5.24 15.37 -28.25
N ALA A 197 -4.33 15.58 -29.20
CA ALA A 197 -4.63 16.15 -30.51
C ALA A 197 -5.47 15.19 -31.38
N CYS A 198 -5.08 13.92 -31.49
CA CYS A 198 -5.85 12.92 -32.24
C CYS A 198 -7.28 12.75 -31.71
N LEU A 199 -7.47 12.82 -30.38
CA LEU A 199 -8.78 12.74 -29.73
C LEU A 199 -9.72 13.93 -30.03
N LYS A 200 -9.21 15.04 -30.57
CA LYS A 200 -10.02 16.16 -31.09
C LYS A 200 -10.39 16.02 -32.58
N GLY A 201 -9.93 14.96 -33.26
CA GLY A 201 -10.28 14.65 -34.67
C GLY A 201 -9.38 15.27 -35.74
N SER A 202 -8.40 16.09 -35.39
CA SER A 202 -7.57 16.88 -36.33
C SER A 202 -6.36 16.13 -36.93
N CYS A 203 -6.41 14.80 -37.06
CA CYS A 203 -5.32 14.02 -37.65
C CYS A 203 -5.83 13.17 -38.82
N GLY A 204 -5.43 13.55 -40.04
CA GLY A 204 -5.59 12.72 -41.22
C GLY A 204 -4.82 11.40 -41.12
N LYS A 205 -5.20 10.42 -41.94
CA LYS A 205 -4.42 9.19 -42.12
C LYS A 205 -3.27 9.42 -43.12
N GLU A 206 -2.29 8.52 -43.06
CA GLU A 206 -1.13 8.40 -43.95
C GLU A 206 0.01 9.41 -43.72
N GLY A 207 1.23 9.00 -44.11
CA GLY A 207 2.46 9.79 -43.95
C GLY A 207 3.15 9.67 -42.58
N GLY A 208 4.39 9.19 -42.57
CA GLY A 208 5.23 9.21 -41.35
C GLY A 208 5.95 10.56 -41.19
N GLY A 209 6.09 11.05 -39.95
CA GLY A 209 6.91 12.24 -39.67
C GLY A 209 6.88 12.72 -38.21
N VAL A 210 5.69 12.94 -37.65
CA VAL A 210 5.55 13.64 -36.35
C VAL A 210 5.13 12.68 -35.24
N THR A 211 6.09 12.27 -34.40
CA THR A 211 5.85 11.42 -33.21
C THR A 211 5.58 12.21 -31.93
N CYS A 212 5.82 13.53 -31.93
CA CYS A 212 5.78 14.36 -30.73
C CYS A 212 5.38 15.82 -31.01
N LEU A 213 4.32 16.30 -30.35
CA LEU A 213 3.85 17.70 -30.37
C LEU A 213 4.28 18.51 -29.12
N CYS A 214 5.38 18.14 -28.45
CA CYS A 214 5.87 18.94 -27.31
C CYS A 214 6.50 20.25 -27.82
N PRO A 215 6.04 21.44 -27.38
CA PRO A 215 6.68 22.70 -27.72
C PRO A 215 8.10 22.76 -27.14
N GLN A 216 8.96 23.61 -27.72
CA GLN A 216 10.38 23.61 -27.39
C GLN A 216 10.67 23.92 -25.92
N TRP A 217 9.90 24.84 -25.31
CA TRP A 217 9.99 25.14 -23.87
C TRP A 217 9.68 23.91 -23.00
N LEU A 218 8.71 23.08 -23.40
CA LEU A 218 8.36 21.86 -22.66
C LEU A 218 9.50 20.82 -22.73
N LYS A 219 10.19 20.71 -23.87
CA LYS A 219 11.37 19.85 -23.98
C LYS A 219 12.49 20.32 -23.03
N ILE A 220 12.72 21.63 -22.93
CA ILE A 220 13.68 22.22 -22.00
C ILE A 220 13.28 21.92 -20.54
N VAL A 221 12.00 22.11 -20.18
CA VAL A 221 11.45 21.79 -18.84
C VAL A 221 11.64 20.31 -18.47
N VAL A 222 11.33 19.37 -19.39
CA VAL A 222 11.47 17.92 -19.11
C VAL A 222 12.95 17.50 -19.03
N LYS A 223 13.84 18.04 -19.88
CA LYS A 223 15.29 17.84 -19.77
C LYS A 223 15.85 18.40 -18.46
N SER A 224 15.43 19.60 -18.07
CA SER A 224 15.86 20.24 -16.83
C SER A 224 15.53 19.39 -15.61
N PHE A 225 14.32 18.82 -15.57
CA PHE A 225 13.93 17.93 -14.48
C PHE A 225 14.73 16.62 -14.48
N ALA A 226 14.91 15.99 -15.64
CA ALA A 226 15.72 14.77 -15.75
C ALA A 226 17.17 15.01 -15.30
N PHE A 227 17.77 16.14 -15.69
CA PHE A 227 19.09 16.56 -15.24
C PHE A 227 19.15 16.71 -13.72
N ILE A 228 18.34 17.61 -13.13
CA ILE A 228 18.44 17.90 -11.69
C ILE A 228 18.08 16.70 -10.81
N ASN A 229 17.16 15.83 -11.27
CA ASN A 229 16.82 14.58 -10.58
C ASN A 229 18.04 13.64 -10.52
N ILE A 230 18.65 13.33 -11.67
CA ILE A 230 19.83 12.44 -11.75
C ILE A 230 21.05 13.08 -11.06
N PHE A 231 21.28 14.37 -11.26
CA PHE A 231 22.39 15.12 -10.63
C PHE A 231 22.26 15.15 -9.10
N SER A 232 21.05 15.26 -8.55
CA SER A 232 20.83 15.13 -7.10
C SER A 232 21.22 13.74 -6.57
N ALA A 233 20.93 12.67 -7.33
CA ALA A 233 21.34 11.31 -6.96
C ALA A 233 22.86 11.09 -7.09
N PHE A 234 23.49 11.66 -8.12
CA PHE A 234 24.94 11.64 -8.31
C PHE A 234 25.68 12.32 -7.15
N LEU A 235 25.29 13.54 -6.79
CA LEU A 235 25.86 14.24 -5.64
C LEU A 235 25.57 13.50 -4.32
N HIS A 236 24.37 12.90 -4.15
CA HIS A 236 24.08 12.06 -2.98
C HIS A 236 24.96 10.81 -2.88
N LEU A 237 25.33 10.17 -4.01
CA LEU A 237 26.31 9.06 -4.02
C LEU A 237 27.71 9.53 -3.60
N GLN A 238 28.10 10.75 -3.98
CA GLN A 238 29.32 11.40 -3.49
C GLN A 238 29.22 11.92 -2.04
N GLY A 239 28.04 11.85 -1.40
CA GLY A 239 27.78 12.42 -0.07
C GLY A 239 27.70 13.95 -0.03
N ARG A 240 27.52 14.61 -1.18
CA ARG A 240 27.42 16.07 -1.35
C ARG A 240 25.95 16.51 -1.44
N LYS A 241 25.68 17.77 -1.09
CA LYS A 241 24.38 18.42 -1.29
C LYS A 241 24.31 19.08 -2.68
N VAL A 242 23.12 19.28 -3.21
CA VAL A 242 22.92 20.14 -4.39
C VAL A 242 23.02 21.60 -3.96
N THR A 243 23.86 22.37 -4.63
CA THR A 243 24.13 23.78 -4.32
C THR A 243 24.10 24.60 -5.61
N THR A 244 23.89 25.91 -5.53
CA THR A 244 23.85 26.77 -6.73
C THR A 244 25.16 26.72 -7.52
N GLY A 245 26.32 26.90 -6.88
CA GLY A 245 27.62 26.90 -7.56
C GLY A 245 27.96 25.57 -8.22
N LEU A 246 27.66 24.42 -7.58
CA LEU A 246 27.85 23.10 -8.21
C LEU A 246 26.86 22.83 -9.35
N LEU A 247 25.66 23.43 -9.30
CA LEU A 247 24.66 23.33 -10.36
C LEU A 247 25.05 24.21 -11.56
N GLU A 248 25.58 25.40 -11.33
CA GLU A 248 26.16 26.29 -12.35
C GLU A 248 27.39 25.64 -13.01
N GLU A 249 28.37 25.17 -12.23
CA GLU A 249 29.55 24.44 -12.76
C GLU A 249 29.13 23.24 -13.62
N ALA A 250 28.18 22.43 -13.16
CA ALA A 250 27.71 21.27 -13.92
C ALA A 250 26.99 21.66 -15.23
N LEU A 251 26.24 22.76 -15.25
CA LEU A 251 25.57 23.26 -16.47
C LEU A 251 26.59 23.83 -17.47
N ASP A 252 27.59 24.58 -17.00
CA ASP A 252 28.66 25.12 -17.87
C ASP A 252 29.53 24.02 -18.48
N GLN A 253 29.77 22.92 -17.76
CA GLN A 253 30.44 21.75 -18.35
C GLN A 253 29.53 21.04 -19.37
N LEU A 254 28.23 20.91 -19.12
CA LEU A 254 27.28 20.29 -20.06
C LEU A 254 27.05 21.12 -21.33
N ALA A 255 27.14 22.46 -21.25
CA ALA A 255 27.04 23.34 -22.40
C ALA A 255 28.11 23.04 -23.48
N LYS A 256 29.31 22.62 -23.06
CA LYS A 256 30.41 22.19 -23.95
C LYS A 256 30.08 20.92 -24.74
N PHE A 257 29.20 20.07 -24.20
CA PHE A 257 28.69 18.84 -24.83
C PHE A 257 27.36 19.09 -25.58
N GLY A 258 27.05 20.35 -25.92
CA GLY A 258 25.89 20.74 -26.73
C GLY A 258 24.57 20.91 -25.95
N VAL A 259 24.54 20.57 -24.66
CA VAL A 259 23.32 20.63 -23.83
C VAL A 259 23.08 22.06 -23.34
N LYS A 260 22.22 22.79 -24.04
CA LYS A 260 21.79 24.15 -23.66
C LYS A 260 20.69 24.09 -22.59
N LEU A 261 21.09 24.14 -21.33
CA LEU A 261 20.22 24.30 -20.14
C LEU A 261 20.83 25.39 -19.25
N GLY A 262 20.00 26.29 -18.70
CA GLY A 262 20.43 27.36 -17.80
C GLY A 262 19.87 27.21 -16.39
N LEU A 263 20.47 27.91 -15.42
CA LEU A 263 19.95 27.98 -14.05
C LEU A 263 18.52 28.56 -14.01
N HIS A 264 18.17 29.42 -14.97
CA HIS A 264 16.82 29.96 -15.14
C HIS A 264 15.77 28.85 -15.33
N ASP A 265 16.08 27.83 -16.14
CA ASP A 265 15.19 26.68 -16.37
C ASP A 265 15.02 25.84 -15.09
N MET A 266 16.07 25.73 -14.27
CA MET A 266 16.00 25.07 -12.97
C MET A 266 15.13 25.86 -11.98
N LYS A 267 15.23 27.19 -11.98
CA LYS A 267 14.36 28.07 -11.17
C LYS A 267 12.90 27.98 -11.63
N HIS A 268 12.63 27.85 -12.93
CA HIS A 268 11.29 27.55 -13.45
C HIS A 268 10.70 26.23 -12.91
N LEU A 269 11.50 25.17 -12.72
CA LEU A 269 11.02 23.94 -12.08
C LEU A 269 10.54 24.17 -10.64
N SER A 270 11.17 25.10 -9.90
CA SER A 270 10.73 25.44 -8.54
C SER A 270 9.43 26.24 -8.50
N LEU A 271 9.04 26.90 -9.60
CA LEU A 271 7.75 27.57 -9.75
C LEU A 271 6.65 26.61 -10.22
N LEU A 272 7.01 25.64 -11.05
CA LEU A 272 6.10 24.65 -11.65
C LEU A 272 5.86 23.44 -10.75
N CYS A 273 6.86 23.02 -9.97
CA CYS A 273 6.83 21.82 -9.12
C CYS A 273 7.54 22.08 -7.77
N PRO A 274 7.07 23.04 -6.95
CA PRO A 274 7.68 23.39 -5.65
C PRO A 274 7.73 22.23 -4.64
N HIS A 275 6.94 21.17 -4.87
CA HIS A 275 6.93 19.94 -4.10
C HIS A 275 7.95 18.89 -4.57
N LEU A 276 8.75 19.19 -5.60
CA LEU A 276 9.82 18.33 -6.13
C LEU A 276 11.17 19.05 -6.23
N VAL A 277 11.18 20.36 -6.51
CA VAL A 277 12.40 21.20 -6.55
C VAL A 277 12.14 22.47 -5.75
N CYS A 278 13.07 22.86 -4.88
CA CYS A 278 13.01 24.10 -4.11
C CYS A 278 14.40 24.74 -3.96
N PHE A 279 14.49 26.06 -4.04
CA PHE A 279 15.72 26.85 -3.90
C PHE A 279 15.80 27.56 -2.53
N ASP A 280 15.30 26.92 -1.46
CA ASP A 280 15.44 27.42 -0.10
C ASP A 280 15.33 26.29 0.95
N ILE A 281 15.86 26.53 2.15
CA ILE A 281 15.87 25.59 3.27
C ILE A 281 14.59 25.73 4.12
N GLU A 282 14.08 26.95 4.33
CA GLU A 282 13.06 27.27 5.35
C GLU A 282 11.66 26.64 5.12
N LYS A 283 11.42 25.98 3.99
CA LYS A 283 10.08 25.45 3.59
C LYS A 283 10.06 23.94 3.33
N ALA A 284 11.17 23.23 3.51
CA ALA A 284 11.28 21.83 3.14
C ALA A 284 10.86 20.84 4.26
N SER A 285 9.68 20.23 4.13
CA SER A 285 9.36 19.02 4.89
C SER A 285 10.16 17.83 4.31
N PHE A 286 11.07 17.26 5.11
CA PHE A 286 12.02 16.25 4.66
C PHE A 286 11.35 14.97 4.11
N GLY A 287 11.85 14.47 2.98
CA GLY A 287 11.36 13.25 2.34
C GLY A 287 11.84 13.12 0.89
N ASP A 288 11.14 13.79 -0.03
CA ASP A 288 11.33 13.61 -1.49
C ASP A 288 11.81 14.86 -2.24
N VAL A 289 11.71 16.07 -1.68
CA VAL A 289 12.07 17.32 -2.37
C VAL A 289 13.57 17.38 -2.69
N ILE A 290 13.93 17.88 -3.88
CA ILE A 290 15.30 18.31 -4.22
C ILE A 290 15.45 19.74 -3.69
N VAL A 291 16.24 19.91 -2.63
CA VAL A 291 16.60 21.23 -2.09
C VAL A 291 17.93 21.66 -2.70
N VAL A 292 17.94 22.80 -3.40
CA VAL A 292 19.14 23.46 -3.91
C VAL A 292 19.55 24.54 -2.91
N VAL A 293 20.73 24.42 -2.32
CA VAL A 293 21.24 25.38 -1.35
C VAL A 293 21.88 26.57 -2.08
N ASN A 294 21.38 27.78 -1.84
CA ASN A 294 22.02 29.02 -2.28
C ASN A 294 23.23 29.29 -1.36
N HIS A 295 24.45 29.38 -1.89
CA HIS A 295 25.59 29.84 -1.11
C HIS A 295 25.73 31.37 -1.17
N SER A 296 25.50 32.03 -0.03
CA SER A 296 25.87 33.43 0.21
C SER A 296 26.52 33.56 1.59
N SER A 297 27.84 33.74 1.59
CA SER A 297 28.73 34.01 2.73
C SER A 297 28.81 32.99 3.90
N ASN A 298 30.04 32.54 4.17
CA ASN A 298 30.64 32.21 5.47
C ASN A 298 29.79 31.44 6.51
N ASN A 299 29.90 30.11 6.51
CA ASN A 299 29.80 29.25 7.71
C ASN A 299 30.18 27.80 7.36
N GLU A 300 31.44 27.55 6.98
CA GLU A 300 31.87 26.23 6.51
C GLU A 300 32.07 25.24 7.68
N ASP A 301 32.63 25.68 8.81
CA ASP A 301 33.07 24.81 9.90
C ASP A 301 31.94 24.15 10.73
N GLN A 302 30.79 24.83 10.90
CA GLN A 302 29.70 24.30 11.75
C GLN A 302 28.80 23.27 11.04
N ILE A 303 28.89 23.15 9.71
CA ILE A 303 27.96 22.32 8.92
C ILE A 303 28.49 20.88 8.75
N GLU A 304 29.82 20.68 8.76
CA GLU A 304 30.43 19.35 8.63
C GLU A 304 30.05 18.39 9.78
N ASP A 305 30.17 18.82 11.04
CA ASP A 305 30.10 17.91 12.19
C ASP A 305 28.69 17.35 12.42
N ASN A 306 27.65 18.10 12.08
CA ASN A 306 26.28 17.59 12.03
C ASN A 306 26.08 16.52 10.94
N PHE A 307 26.85 16.55 9.84
CA PHE A 307 26.76 15.60 8.74
C PHE A 307 27.73 14.41 8.84
N LYS A 308 28.81 14.50 9.64
CA LYS A 308 29.66 13.33 9.97
C LYS A 308 28.84 12.21 10.64
N ARG A 309 27.82 12.55 11.43
CA ARG A 309 26.85 11.59 12.02
C ARG A 309 25.89 10.96 11.01
N ALA A 310 25.75 11.52 9.81
CA ALA A 310 24.83 11.06 8.76
C ALA A 310 25.46 10.06 7.77
N ARG A 311 26.75 9.68 7.91
CA ARG A 311 27.39 8.63 7.10
C ARG A 311 26.90 7.23 7.49
N LYS A 312 25.69 6.88 7.06
CA LYS A 312 25.22 5.49 6.92
C LYS A 312 24.90 5.23 5.46
N SER A 313 25.42 4.12 4.92
CA SER A 313 25.30 3.74 3.50
C SER A 313 23.84 3.76 3.03
N LEU A 314 23.51 4.68 2.12
CA LEU A 314 22.24 4.72 1.42
C LEU A 314 22.28 3.71 0.28
N ASN A 315 21.59 2.58 0.44
CA ASN A 315 21.48 1.55 -0.59
C ASN A 315 21.00 2.16 -1.93
N VAL A 316 21.73 1.89 -3.02
CA VAL A 316 21.46 2.37 -4.38
C VAL A 316 20.01 2.10 -4.81
N SER A 317 19.41 0.98 -4.36
CA SER A 317 17.99 0.67 -4.57
C SER A 317 17.06 1.77 -4.05
N LYS A 318 17.33 2.36 -2.88
CA LYS A 318 16.54 3.45 -2.30
C LYS A 318 16.70 4.74 -3.11
N ILE A 319 17.90 5.03 -3.61
CA ILE A 319 18.18 6.18 -4.49
C ILE A 319 17.40 6.03 -5.81
N VAL A 320 17.49 4.86 -6.46
CA VAL A 320 16.73 4.55 -7.69
C VAL A 320 15.21 4.63 -7.46
N SER A 321 14.69 4.13 -6.34
CA SER A 321 13.26 4.25 -6.02
C SER A 321 12.80 5.71 -5.85
N THR A 322 13.69 6.57 -5.31
CA THR A 322 13.43 8.00 -5.14
C THR A 322 13.45 8.73 -6.50
N LEU A 323 14.41 8.40 -7.37
CA LEU A 323 14.47 8.91 -8.75
C LEU A 323 13.19 8.59 -9.54
N LYS A 324 12.73 7.33 -9.52
CA LYS A 324 11.48 6.91 -10.17
C LYS A 324 10.25 7.62 -9.60
N ARG A 325 10.14 7.72 -8.26
CA ARG A 325 9.01 8.42 -7.59
C ARG A 325 8.93 9.90 -7.98
N ARG A 326 10.07 10.58 -8.09
CA ARG A 326 10.17 11.98 -8.52
C ARG A 326 9.76 12.18 -9.98
N ASP A 327 10.27 11.36 -10.91
CA ASP A 327 9.93 11.44 -12.33
C ASP A 327 8.45 11.13 -12.59
N CYS A 328 7.89 10.13 -11.91
CA CYS A 328 6.46 9.85 -11.93
C CYS A 328 5.62 11.07 -11.46
N SER A 329 5.96 11.63 -10.29
CA SER A 329 5.27 12.80 -9.72
C SER A 329 5.33 14.04 -10.62
N PHE A 330 6.46 14.24 -11.30
CA PHE A 330 6.66 15.33 -12.27
C PHE A 330 5.79 15.15 -13.52
N ARG A 331 5.76 13.93 -14.09
CA ARG A 331 4.92 13.60 -15.26
C ARG A 331 3.43 13.64 -14.95
N GLU A 332 3.02 13.36 -13.70
CA GLU A 332 1.65 13.59 -13.22
C GLU A 332 1.33 15.09 -13.12
N CYS A 333 2.24 15.90 -12.54
CA CYS A 333 2.03 17.34 -12.41
C CYS A 333 1.87 18.04 -13.76
N LEU A 334 2.78 17.76 -14.71
CA LEU A 334 2.68 18.22 -16.09
C LEU A 334 1.40 17.71 -16.78
N GLY A 335 1.10 16.42 -16.65
CA GLY A 335 -0.07 15.79 -17.26
C GLY A 335 -1.38 16.46 -16.85
N TRP A 336 -1.56 16.69 -15.55
CA TRP A 336 -2.74 17.35 -15.01
C TRP A 336 -2.85 18.83 -15.45
N GLY A 337 -1.73 19.55 -15.54
CA GLY A 337 -1.73 20.91 -16.07
C GLY A 337 -2.21 20.96 -17.53
N PHE A 338 -1.71 20.07 -18.39
CA PHE A 338 -2.19 19.92 -19.77
C PHE A 338 -3.61 19.35 -19.89
N GLU A 339 -4.17 18.76 -18.84
CA GLU A 339 -5.59 18.34 -18.82
C GLU A 339 -6.53 19.54 -18.65
N GLN A 340 -6.17 20.52 -17.81
CA GLN A 340 -6.98 21.74 -17.60
C GLN A 340 -6.94 22.70 -18.80
N LEU A 341 -5.80 22.77 -19.50
CA LEU A 341 -5.63 23.70 -20.62
C LEU A 341 -6.43 23.29 -21.86
N GLN A 342 -7.31 24.20 -22.30
CA GLN A 342 -7.86 24.17 -23.65
C GLN A 342 -6.83 24.76 -24.61
N PHE A 343 -6.43 23.99 -25.62
CA PHE A 343 -5.58 24.46 -26.70
C PHE A 343 -6.18 24.13 -28.06
N GLU A 344 -5.87 24.97 -29.03
CA GLU A 344 -6.12 24.77 -30.45
C GLU A 344 -4.84 24.30 -31.15
N ILE A 345 -5.02 23.63 -32.28
CA ILE A 345 -3.94 23.16 -33.13
C ILE A 345 -3.96 24.08 -34.36
N GLY A 346 -2.90 24.87 -34.57
CA GLY A 346 -2.77 25.68 -35.77
C GLY A 346 -2.51 24.81 -37.01
N ASP A 347 -2.66 25.39 -38.20
CA ASP A 347 -2.60 24.67 -39.49
C ASP A 347 -1.31 23.85 -39.71
N GLU A 348 -0.21 24.23 -39.06
CA GLU A 348 1.08 23.54 -39.08
C GLU A 348 1.23 22.41 -38.02
N MET A 349 0.13 21.90 -37.45
CA MET A 349 0.12 21.04 -36.25
C MET A 349 0.73 21.67 -34.98
N ASN A 350 1.03 22.97 -35.00
CA ASN A 350 1.65 23.67 -33.88
C ASN A 350 0.65 23.89 -32.73
N VAL A 351 0.97 23.33 -31.56
CA VAL A 351 0.20 23.46 -30.31
C VAL A 351 0.47 24.83 -29.68
N ARG A 352 -0.53 25.72 -29.71
CA ARG A 352 -0.45 27.04 -29.05
C ARG A 352 -0.75 26.89 -27.56
N ILE A 353 0.31 26.75 -26.76
CA ILE A 353 0.28 26.82 -25.28
C ILE A 353 1.51 27.61 -24.80
N SER A 354 1.30 28.62 -23.97
CA SER A 354 2.39 29.34 -23.28
C SER A 354 2.86 28.64 -22.00
N PHE A 355 4.06 28.96 -21.53
CA PHE A 355 4.54 28.43 -20.26
C PHE A 355 3.78 29.05 -19.07
N GLU A 356 3.35 30.30 -19.25
CA GLU A 356 2.57 31.12 -18.34
C GLU A 356 1.18 30.51 -18.09
N GLU A 357 0.50 30.04 -19.14
CA GLU A 357 -0.76 29.27 -19.03
C GLU A 357 -0.59 28.00 -18.19
N LEU A 358 0.48 27.23 -18.43
CA LEU A 358 0.75 26.02 -17.64
C LEU A 358 1.06 26.37 -16.18
N LEU A 359 1.83 27.43 -15.92
CA LEU A 359 2.10 27.91 -14.57
C LEU A 359 0.83 28.40 -13.86
N ALA A 360 -0.11 29.04 -14.57
CA ALA A 360 -1.40 29.44 -14.02
C ALA A 360 -2.22 28.21 -13.63
N ALA A 361 -2.46 27.29 -14.57
CA ALA A 361 -3.20 26.06 -14.33
C ALA A 361 -2.63 25.24 -13.17
N VAL A 362 -1.30 25.08 -13.09
CA VAL A 362 -0.63 24.31 -12.03
C VAL A 362 -0.71 24.98 -10.66
N LYS A 363 -0.85 26.32 -10.56
CA LYS A 363 -1.01 27.02 -9.27
C LYS A 363 -2.37 26.79 -8.61
N ASP A 364 -3.45 26.69 -9.38
CA ASP A 364 -4.79 26.39 -8.84
C ASP A 364 -4.86 25.02 -8.14
N ARG A 365 -3.94 24.11 -8.49
CA ARG A 365 -3.74 22.82 -7.81
C ARG A 365 -3.41 22.99 -6.32
N ASP A 366 -2.61 23.98 -5.94
CA ASP A 366 -2.21 24.16 -4.53
C ASP A 366 -3.23 24.98 -3.71
N PHE A 367 -4.13 25.73 -4.37
CA PHE A 367 -5.37 26.21 -3.73
C PHE A 367 -6.32 25.05 -3.44
N THR A 368 -6.72 24.31 -4.47
CA THR A 368 -7.68 23.20 -4.34
C THR A 368 -7.17 22.07 -3.41
N ARG A 369 -5.84 21.89 -3.30
CA ARG A 369 -5.20 20.94 -2.36
C ARG A 369 -5.18 21.39 -0.90
N LYS A 370 -5.39 22.68 -0.59
CA LYS A 370 -5.58 23.13 0.80
C LYS A 370 -6.95 22.73 1.33
N GLU A 371 -8.00 22.84 0.53
CA GLU A 371 -9.36 22.47 0.91
C GLU A 371 -9.61 20.95 0.83
N ASN A 372 -9.17 20.29 -0.25
CA ASN A 372 -9.43 18.86 -0.50
C ASN A 372 -8.54 17.90 0.31
N LYS A 373 -7.98 18.32 1.47
CA LYS A 373 -7.33 17.40 2.42
C LYS A 373 -8.32 16.48 3.15
N SER A 374 -9.62 16.79 3.11
CA SER A 374 -10.69 15.92 3.64
C SER A 374 -11.35 15.10 2.53
N LYS A 375 -11.26 13.76 2.66
CA LYS A 375 -11.94 12.73 1.84
C LYS A 375 -11.55 12.65 0.35
N ARG A 376 -10.73 11.64 -0.01
CA ARG A 376 -10.89 10.91 -1.28
C ARG A 376 -10.51 9.43 -1.16
N VAL A 377 -11.51 8.58 -0.99
CA VAL A 377 -11.38 7.12 -1.09
C VAL A 377 -11.24 6.75 -2.56
N LYS A 378 -10.29 5.86 -2.90
CA LYS A 378 -10.15 5.34 -4.27
C LYS A 378 -11.37 4.49 -4.62
N ARG A 379 -12.08 4.82 -5.70
CA ARG A 379 -12.95 3.89 -6.43
C ARG A 379 -12.29 3.51 -7.75
N SER A 380 -12.12 2.22 -7.97
CA SER A 380 -11.67 1.64 -9.24
C SER A 380 -12.85 1.50 -10.20
N SER A 381 -12.74 2.05 -11.41
CA SER A 381 -13.74 1.91 -12.47
C SER A 381 -13.41 0.73 -13.39
N THR A 382 -14.05 -0.42 -13.17
CA THR A 382 -14.15 -1.48 -14.19
C THR A 382 -15.29 -1.15 -15.16
N SER A 383 -15.02 -1.17 -16.46
CA SER A 383 -15.95 -0.79 -17.51
C SER A 383 -16.82 -1.95 -18.01
N SER A 384 -18.12 -1.71 -18.19
CA SER A 384 -18.90 -2.18 -19.36
C SER A 384 -20.40 -1.87 -19.22
N ARG A 385 -20.94 -1.06 -20.14
CA ARG A 385 -22.20 -1.24 -20.92
C ARG A 385 -22.53 0.06 -21.70
N PRO A 386 -23.45 0.01 -22.70
CA PRO A 386 -23.33 0.83 -23.91
C PRO A 386 -24.01 2.21 -23.81
N ASP A 387 -24.02 2.93 -24.93
CA ASP A 387 -24.62 4.25 -25.09
C ASP A 387 -26.06 4.35 -24.56
N MET A 388 -26.24 5.33 -23.68
CA MET A 388 -27.42 6.19 -23.64
C MET A 388 -26.93 7.64 -23.69
N ASP A 389 -27.80 8.54 -24.16
CA ASP A 389 -27.44 9.91 -24.50
C ASP A 389 -26.71 10.66 -23.38
N ARG A 390 -25.67 11.40 -23.77
CA ARG A 390 -24.88 12.23 -22.86
C ARG A 390 -25.66 13.49 -22.45
N ILE A 391 -26.61 13.33 -21.54
CA ILE A 391 -27.06 14.43 -20.69
C ILE A 391 -25.86 14.86 -19.84
N GLY A 392 -25.14 15.87 -20.34
CA GLY A 392 -23.97 16.40 -19.65
C GLY A 392 -24.37 17.00 -18.31
N CYS A 393 -23.68 16.62 -17.23
CA CYS A 393 -23.89 17.16 -15.89
C CYS A 393 -23.32 18.59 -15.81
N HIS A 394 -24.02 19.54 -16.42
CA HIS A 394 -23.58 20.93 -16.59
C HIS A 394 -23.93 21.86 -15.41
N ASP A 395 -24.88 21.47 -14.54
CA ASP A 395 -25.34 22.32 -13.44
C ASP A 395 -24.55 22.00 -12.15
N SER A 396 -23.37 22.62 -12.00
CA SER A 396 -22.46 22.44 -10.86
C SER A 396 -22.91 23.20 -9.58
N ARG A 397 -24.21 23.33 -9.36
CA ARG A 397 -24.77 23.94 -8.15
C ARG A 397 -24.45 23.11 -6.92
N SER A 398 -23.74 23.70 -5.97
CA SER A 398 -23.44 23.09 -4.67
C SER A 398 -24.70 23.04 -3.80
N LEU A 399 -25.43 21.92 -3.90
CA LEU A 399 -26.55 21.59 -3.01
C LEU A 399 -26.05 21.33 -1.59
N MET A 400 -26.79 21.75 -0.56
CA MET A 400 -26.53 21.30 0.81
C MET A 400 -26.84 19.81 0.93
N ALA A 401 -26.32 19.16 1.98
CA ALA A 401 -26.52 17.72 2.19
C ALA A 401 -28.02 17.33 2.28
N VAL A 402 -28.87 18.22 2.78
CA VAL A 402 -30.34 18.02 2.85
C VAL A 402 -30.94 18.13 1.44
N ASP A 403 -30.66 19.21 0.72
CA ASP A 403 -31.15 19.44 -0.66
C ASP A 403 -30.69 18.33 -1.61
N MET A 404 -29.48 17.78 -1.42
CA MET A 404 -28.96 16.63 -2.17
C MET A 404 -29.76 15.35 -1.85
N VAL A 405 -30.14 15.11 -0.59
CA VAL A 405 -31.02 13.98 -0.23
C VAL A 405 -32.40 14.15 -0.85
N GLU A 406 -32.97 15.36 -0.85
CA GLU A 406 -34.23 15.63 -1.56
C GLU A 406 -34.11 15.47 -3.07
N HIS A 407 -33.02 15.97 -3.68
CA HIS A 407 -32.75 15.85 -5.11
C HIS A 407 -32.61 14.38 -5.53
N LEU A 408 -31.94 13.55 -4.72
CA LEU A 408 -31.87 12.10 -4.95
C LEU A 408 -33.23 11.42 -4.80
N LYS A 409 -34.05 11.79 -3.80
CA LYS A 409 -35.41 11.27 -3.62
C LYS A 409 -36.35 11.68 -4.80
N LYS A 410 -36.24 12.92 -5.28
CA LYS A 410 -37.11 13.51 -6.33
C LYS A 410 -36.66 13.18 -7.76
N GLY A 411 -35.37 12.99 -7.98
CA GLY A 411 -34.78 12.60 -9.27
C GLY A 411 -34.67 11.07 -9.38
N ILE A 412 -33.49 10.53 -9.06
CA ILE A 412 -33.16 9.11 -9.21
C ILE A 412 -34.08 8.18 -8.40
N GLY A 413 -34.78 8.67 -7.38
CA GLY A 413 -35.77 7.89 -6.62
C GLY A 413 -37.17 7.79 -7.25
N SER A 414 -37.50 8.64 -8.23
CA SER A 414 -38.90 8.83 -8.68
C SER A 414 -39.51 7.65 -9.45
N GLU A 415 -38.70 6.80 -10.08
CA GLU A 415 -39.16 5.65 -10.86
C GLU A 415 -38.99 4.32 -10.07
N GLY A 416 -38.78 4.40 -8.76
CA GLY A 416 -38.69 3.24 -7.86
C GLY A 416 -37.28 2.67 -7.64
N GLN A 417 -36.22 3.30 -8.15
CA GLN A 417 -34.84 2.85 -7.93
C GLN A 417 -34.42 2.93 -6.44
N ILE A 418 -35.04 3.80 -5.65
CA ILE A 418 -34.87 3.84 -4.19
C ILE A 418 -35.98 2.99 -3.54
N VAL A 419 -35.68 1.71 -3.33
CA VAL A 419 -36.63 0.73 -2.75
C VAL A 419 -36.79 0.82 -1.23
N HIS A 420 -35.89 1.53 -0.54
CA HIS A 420 -35.90 1.66 0.92
C HIS A 420 -35.18 2.95 1.37
N ILE A 421 -35.68 3.56 2.45
CA ILE A 421 -35.12 4.74 3.11
C ILE A 421 -35.24 4.50 4.63
N GLU A 422 -34.12 4.64 5.36
CA GLU A 422 -34.07 4.55 6.82
C GLU A 422 -33.50 5.86 7.40
N ASP A 423 -34.32 6.61 8.14
CA ASP A 423 -33.92 7.87 8.77
C ASP A 423 -33.32 7.61 10.18
N ILE A 424 -32.01 7.36 10.23
CA ILE A 424 -31.28 7.08 11.47
C ILE A 424 -31.15 8.35 12.32
N CYS A 425 -31.94 8.43 13.40
CA CYS A 425 -32.01 9.58 14.30
C CYS A 425 -30.66 9.95 14.94
N ALA A 426 -30.38 11.25 15.03
CA ALA A 426 -29.19 11.79 15.68
C ALA A 426 -29.16 11.45 17.19
N ARG A 427 -27.99 11.04 17.69
CA ARG A 427 -27.79 10.64 19.09
C ARG A 427 -27.06 11.76 19.85
N LYS A 428 -27.59 12.19 20.98
CA LYS A 428 -26.92 13.16 21.86
C LYS A 428 -25.69 12.53 22.50
N ALA A 429 -24.65 13.33 22.72
CA ALA A 429 -23.45 12.91 23.43
C ALA A 429 -23.78 12.59 24.90
N ILE A 430 -23.30 11.43 25.38
CA ILE A 430 -23.33 11.05 26.79
C ILE A 430 -21.89 11.10 27.29
N TYR A 431 -21.64 11.95 28.28
CA TYR A 431 -20.33 12.13 28.91
C TYR A 431 -20.29 11.46 30.28
N SER A 432 -19.10 11.08 30.73
CA SER A 432 -18.84 10.62 32.09
C SER A 432 -17.46 11.07 32.54
N GLU A 433 -17.31 11.27 33.84
CA GLU A 433 -16.02 11.48 34.49
C GLU A 433 -15.38 10.12 34.85
N ILE A 434 -14.09 10.13 35.18
CA ILE A 434 -13.33 8.97 35.67
C ILE A 434 -13.05 9.19 37.15
N SER A 435 -13.25 8.17 37.98
CA SER A 435 -13.00 8.25 39.44
C SER A 435 -11.52 8.22 39.84
N VAL A 436 -10.62 7.88 38.90
CA VAL A 436 -9.17 7.89 39.08
C VAL A 436 -8.63 9.26 38.66
N GLU A 437 -7.88 9.90 39.56
CA GLU A 437 -7.26 11.18 39.26
C GLU A 437 -6.13 11.03 38.21
N LEU A 438 -6.27 11.77 37.09
CA LEU A 438 -5.30 11.80 36.01
C LEU A 438 -4.20 12.82 36.30
N SER A 439 -2.96 12.51 35.90
CA SER A 439 -1.83 13.43 35.98
C SER A 439 -2.10 14.75 35.24
N GLU A 440 -1.53 15.86 35.74
CA GLU A 440 -1.69 17.19 35.11
C GLU A 440 -1.22 17.18 33.65
N LYS A 441 -0.12 16.48 33.36
CA LYS A 441 0.39 16.28 31.99
C LYS A 441 -0.64 15.60 31.09
N MET A 442 -1.30 14.54 31.57
CA MET A 442 -2.36 13.86 30.83
C MET A 442 -3.59 14.76 30.61
N ARG A 443 -3.99 15.56 31.61
CA ARG A 443 -5.09 16.56 31.45
C ARG A 443 -4.73 17.63 30.40
N SER A 444 -3.52 18.17 30.45
CA SER A 444 -3.02 19.15 29.48
C SER A 444 -2.96 18.58 28.06
N ALA A 445 -2.49 17.34 27.88
CA ALA A 445 -2.49 16.66 26.59
C ALA A 445 -3.91 16.42 26.03
N LEU A 446 -4.88 16.07 26.88
CA LEU A 446 -6.29 15.92 26.48
C LEU A 446 -6.87 17.27 26.00
N ASN A 447 -6.65 18.35 26.76
CA ASN A 447 -7.04 19.70 26.37
C ASN A 447 -6.37 20.14 25.06
N TYR A 448 -5.07 19.84 24.87
CA TYR A 448 -4.31 20.14 23.66
C TYR A 448 -4.86 19.44 22.40
N ILE A 449 -5.41 18.22 22.53
CA ILE A 449 -6.12 17.52 21.44
C ILE A 449 -7.62 17.85 21.37
N GLY A 450 -8.11 18.85 22.12
CA GLY A 450 -9.51 19.31 22.11
C GLY A 450 -10.50 18.44 22.89
N VAL A 451 -10.02 17.52 23.74
CA VAL A 451 -10.85 16.60 24.55
C VAL A 451 -11.02 17.17 25.96
N SER A 452 -12.03 18.02 26.14
CA SER A 452 -12.38 18.62 27.45
C SER A 452 -13.32 17.76 28.30
N LYS A 453 -14.04 16.81 27.69
CA LYS A 453 -14.90 15.81 28.37
C LYS A 453 -14.83 14.47 27.65
N LEU A 454 -14.86 13.38 28.41
CA LEU A 454 -14.84 12.02 27.88
C LEU A 454 -16.25 11.49 27.70
N TYR A 455 -16.48 10.78 26.59
CA TYR A 455 -17.73 10.03 26.39
C TYR A 455 -17.82 8.88 27.40
N SER A 456 -19.04 8.44 27.73
CA SER A 456 -19.27 7.35 28.70
C SER A 456 -18.45 6.08 28.39
N HIS A 457 -18.44 5.63 27.15
CA HIS A 457 -17.65 4.46 26.71
C HIS A 457 -16.14 4.67 26.80
N GLN A 458 -15.65 5.92 26.75
CA GLN A 458 -14.25 6.24 27.00
C GLN A 458 -13.98 6.12 28.50
N ALA A 459 -14.70 6.86 29.34
CA ALA A 459 -14.47 6.88 30.79
C ALA A 459 -14.50 5.46 31.41
N GLU A 460 -15.48 4.63 31.04
CA GLU A 460 -15.61 3.25 31.50
C GLU A 460 -14.41 2.38 31.07
N SER A 461 -14.04 2.40 29.78
CA SER A 461 -12.92 1.60 29.26
C SER A 461 -11.56 2.04 29.80
N ILE A 462 -11.36 3.35 30.00
CA ILE A 462 -10.16 3.92 30.61
C ILE A 462 -10.07 3.51 32.09
N GLN A 463 -11.14 3.67 32.86
CA GLN A 463 -11.17 3.30 34.27
C GLN A 463 -10.93 1.79 34.46
N ALA A 464 -11.54 0.94 33.63
CA ALA A 464 -11.30 -0.50 33.64
C ALA A 464 -9.84 -0.87 33.31
N SER A 465 -9.23 -0.19 32.34
CA SER A 465 -7.84 -0.42 31.93
C SER A 465 -6.83 0.02 33.01
N LEU A 466 -7.08 1.16 33.67
CA LEU A 466 -6.23 1.67 34.75
C LEU A 466 -6.22 0.71 35.95
N VAL A 467 -7.36 0.13 36.33
CA VAL A 467 -7.41 -0.93 37.37
C VAL A 467 -6.96 -2.32 36.87
N GLY A 468 -6.30 -2.38 35.71
CA GLY A 468 -5.61 -3.57 35.20
C GLY A 468 -6.49 -4.63 34.53
N LYS A 469 -7.79 -4.38 34.34
CA LYS A 469 -8.68 -5.33 33.63
C LYS A 469 -8.33 -5.39 32.15
N ASN A 470 -8.64 -6.53 31.53
CA ASN A 470 -8.70 -6.64 30.07
C ASN A 470 -10.00 -5.99 29.58
N VAL A 471 -9.95 -5.26 28.47
CA VAL A 471 -11.06 -4.44 27.97
C VAL A 471 -11.28 -4.67 26.47
N VAL A 472 -12.53 -4.64 26.02
CA VAL A 472 -12.91 -4.73 24.60
C VAL A 472 -13.82 -3.56 24.25
N VAL A 473 -13.31 -2.61 23.46
CA VAL A 473 -14.03 -1.40 23.03
C VAL A 473 -14.69 -1.65 21.68
N ALA A 474 -15.96 -2.06 21.71
CA ALA A 474 -16.76 -2.34 20.52
C ALA A 474 -17.72 -1.18 20.21
N THR A 475 -17.26 -0.23 19.38
CA THR A 475 -18.04 0.97 19.02
C THR A 475 -17.91 1.30 17.54
N MET A 476 -18.75 2.23 17.06
CA MET A 476 -18.73 2.67 15.66
C MET A 476 -17.39 3.33 15.27
N THR A 477 -17.19 3.56 13.97
CA THR A 477 -16.09 4.39 13.47
C THR A 477 -16.25 5.84 13.95
N SER A 478 -15.13 6.57 14.02
CA SER A 478 -15.06 7.97 14.50
C SER A 478 -15.54 8.25 15.94
N SER A 479 -15.91 7.24 16.74
CA SER A 479 -16.35 7.44 18.14
C SER A 479 -15.19 7.64 19.16
N GLY A 480 -14.02 8.08 18.70
CA GLY A 480 -12.85 8.33 19.56
C GLY A 480 -12.24 7.09 20.24
N LYS A 481 -12.28 5.91 19.59
CA LYS A 481 -11.73 4.64 20.15
C LYS A 481 -10.27 4.75 20.59
N SER A 482 -9.42 5.47 19.86
CA SER A 482 -8.00 5.62 20.21
C SER A 482 -7.75 6.26 21.58
N VAL A 483 -8.66 7.12 22.06
CA VAL A 483 -8.55 7.71 23.42
C VAL A 483 -8.73 6.64 24.50
N CYS A 484 -9.58 5.63 24.26
CA CYS A 484 -9.86 4.55 25.20
C CYS A 484 -8.60 3.74 25.58
N TYR A 485 -7.69 3.52 24.61
CA TYR A 485 -6.44 2.80 24.85
C TYR A 485 -5.23 3.73 25.04
N ASN A 486 -5.15 4.88 24.36
CA ASN A 486 -4.02 5.79 24.52
C ASN A 486 -3.95 6.43 25.91
N LEU A 487 -5.08 6.87 26.48
CA LEU A 487 -5.07 7.53 27.79
C LEU A 487 -4.52 6.62 28.91
N PRO A 488 -5.04 5.40 29.16
CA PRO A 488 -4.53 4.55 30.25
C PRO A 488 -3.09 4.10 30.00
N VAL A 489 -2.68 3.90 28.74
CA VAL A 489 -1.29 3.59 28.38
C VAL A 489 -0.37 4.75 28.72
N LEU A 490 -0.66 5.96 28.23
CA LEU A 490 0.21 7.13 28.43
C LEU A 490 0.28 7.55 29.90
N GLU A 491 -0.82 7.51 30.63
CA GLU A 491 -0.88 7.84 32.06
C GLU A 491 0.01 6.90 32.91
N GLU A 492 0.01 5.59 32.64
CA GLU A 492 0.88 4.62 33.34
C GLU A 492 2.34 4.75 32.89
N LEU A 493 2.60 5.02 31.60
CA LEU A 493 3.96 5.28 31.08
C LEU A 493 4.56 6.59 31.64
N LEU A 494 3.73 7.58 31.98
CA LEU A 494 4.16 8.79 32.70
C LEU A 494 4.46 8.49 34.18
N LYS A 495 3.66 7.63 34.83
CA LYS A 495 3.81 7.28 36.26
C LYS A 495 5.04 6.42 36.56
N ASN A 496 5.42 5.51 35.66
CA ASN A 496 6.60 4.67 35.84
C ASN A 496 7.41 4.61 34.53
N SER A 497 8.69 5.00 34.60
CA SER A 497 9.62 5.09 33.47
C SER A 497 10.11 3.74 32.94
N SER A 498 10.04 2.64 33.71
CA SER A 498 10.45 1.32 33.22
C SER A 498 9.41 0.70 32.29
N LEU A 499 8.12 0.99 32.54
CA LEU A 499 7.00 0.36 31.84
C LEU A 499 7.06 0.58 30.33
N CYS A 500 6.59 -0.43 29.61
CA CYS A 500 6.47 -0.48 28.17
C CYS A 500 5.06 -0.92 27.73
N ALA A 501 4.65 -0.53 26.53
CA ALA A 501 3.42 -0.95 25.89
C ALA A 501 3.67 -1.40 24.44
N LEU A 502 2.91 -2.41 23.98
CA LEU A 502 2.99 -2.95 22.62
C LEU A 502 1.63 -2.78 21.93
N TYR A 503 1.64 -2.19 20.74
CA TYR A 503 0.45 -1.88 19.95
C TYR A 503 0.46 -2.75 18.69
N ILE A 504 -0.59 -3.53 18.46
CA ILE A 504 -0.72 -4.43 17.31
C ILE A 504 -1.82 -3.89 16.40
N PHE A 505 -1.44 -3.60 15.15
CA PHE A 505 -2.33 -3.08 14.10
C PHE A 505 -2.39 -4.04 12.90
N PRO A 506 -3.54 -4.15 12.20
CA PRO A 506 -3.67 -5.04 11.06
C PRO A 506 -3.11 -4.44 9.75
N THR A 507 -2.84 -3.13 9.71
CA THR A 507 -2.22 -2.49 8.54
C THR A 507 -1.21 -1.42 8.94
N LYS A 508 -0.18 -1.26 8.11
CA LYS A 508 0.86 -0.22 8.27
C LYS A 508 0.29 1.21 8.22
N ALA A 509 -0.77 1.43 7.44
CA ALA A 509 -1.42 2.74 7.33
C ALA A 509 -2.01 3.19 8.67
N LEU A 510 -2.79 2.30 9.32
CA LEU A 510 -3.36 2.58 10.64
C LEU A 510 -2.26 2.75 11.71
N ALA A 511 -1.19 1.95 11.66
CA ALA A 511 -0.04 2.12 12.54
C ALA A 511 0.63 3.51 12.39
N GLN A 512 0.82 3.98 11.15
CA GLN A 512 1.39 5.30 10.84
C GLN A 512 0.46 6.46 11.29
N ASP A 513 -0.85 6.33 11.10
CA ASP A 513 -1.81 7.32 11.61
C ASP A 513 -1.90 7.32 13.14
N GLN A 514 -1.79 6.16 13.79
CA GLN A 514 -1.74 6.09 15.25
C GLN A 514 -0.44 6.66 15.82
N LEU A 515 0.71 6.47 15.14
CA LEU A 515 1.97 7.11 15.53
C LEU A 515 1.85 8.65 15.47
N ARG A 516 1.28 9.20 14.39
CA ARG A 516 1.03 10.65 14.26
C ARG A 516 0.13 11.17 15.38
N SER A 517 -0.95 10.45 15.68
CA SER A 517 -1.88 10.79 16.77
C SER A 517 -1.20 10.75 18.13
N LEU A 518 -0.35 9.75 18.40
CA LEU A 518 0.42 9.65 19.65
C LEU A 518 1.43 10.80 19.77
N LEU A 519 2.28 11.03 18.77
CA LEU A 519 3.28 12.10 18.79
C LEU A 519 2.65 13.50 18.90
N HIS A 520 1.45 13.72 18.35
CA HIS A 520 0.70 14.95 18.55
C HIS A 520 0.15 15.09 19.98
N MET A 521 -0.33 13.98 20.58
CA MET A 521 -0.86 13.96 21.94
C MET A 521 0.23 14.08 23.01
N THR A 522 1.43 13.54 22.76
CA THR A 522 2.56 13.53 23.70
C THR A 522 3.54 14.69 23.49
N LYS A 523 3.21 15.68 22.63
CA LYS A 523 4.09 16.79 22.27
C LYS A 523 4.51 17.67 23.46
N GLU A 524 3.63 17.81 24.46
CA GLU A 524 3.87 18.60 25.67
C GLU A 524 4.35 17.76 26.86
N PHE A 525 4.95 16.57 26.61
CA PHE A 525 5.52 15.72 27.66
C PHE A 525 7.04 15.88 27.72
N ASP A 526 7.57 16.40 28.82
CA ASP A 526 9.03 16.49 29.10
C ASP A 526 9.69 15.11 29.38
N VAL A 527 9.16 14.02 28.83
CA VAL A 527 9.58 12.64 29.09
C VAL A 527 9.69 11.89 27.76
N ASP A 528 10.90 11.40 27.45
CA ASP A 528 11.14 10.58 26.26
C ASP A 528 10.41 9.23 26.35
N LEU A 529 9.18 9.19 25.82
CA LEU A 529 8.41 7.96 25.65
C LEU A 529 8.92 7.10 24.48
N ASN A 530 9.75 7.65 23.59
CA ASN A 530 10.35 6.97 22.44
C ASN A 530 9.34 6.08 21.69
N ILE A 531 8.32 6.72 21.12
CA ILE A 531 7.22 6.05 20.42
C ILE A 531 7.64 5.79 18.96
N GLY A 532 7.45 4.56 18.47
CA GLY A 532 7.83 4.25 17.08
C GLY A 532 7.25 2.95 16.52
N ILE A 533 7.36 2.82 15.19
CA ILE A 533 6.85 1.66 14.44
C ILE A 533 7.98 0.67 14.18
N TYR A 534 7.76 -0.57 14.58
CA TYR A 534 8.61 -1.72 14.31
C TYR A 534 7.87 -2.66 13.34
N ASP A 535 8.06 -2.43 12.05
CA ASP A 535 7.47 -3.24 10.99
C ASP A 535 8.47 -3.63 9.89
N GLY A 536 7.96 -4.20 8.79
CA GLY A 536 8.75 -4.65 7.64
C GLY A 536 9.52 -3.54 6.91
N ASP A 537 9.10 -2.27 7.02
CA ASP A 537 9.70 -1.12 6.34
C ASP A 537 10.66 -0.34 7.26
N THR A 538 10.54 -0.48 8.58
CA THR A 538 11.49 0.05 9.58
C THR A 538 12.92 -0.42 9.26
N SER A 539 13.86 0.51 9.18
CA SER A 539 15.24 0.18 8.79
C SER A 539 15.99 -0.62 9.88
N HIS A 540 17.01 -1.42 9.52
CA HIS A 540 17.67 -2.29 10.50
C HIS A 540 18.26 -1.52 11.70
N SER A 541 18.93 -0.39 11.48
CA SER A 541 19.48 0.40 12.61
C SER A 541 18.41 1.08 13.46
N GLU A 542 17.25 1.35 12.89
CA GLU A 542 16.09 1.94 13.57
C GLU A 542 15.31 0.88 14.36
N ARG A 543 15.19 -0.36 13.84
CA ARG A 543 14.74 -1.54 14.59
C ARG A 543 15.58 -1.76 15.83
N THR A 544 16.92 -1.72 15.71
CA THR A 544 17.84 -1.81 16.84
C THR A 544 17.62 -0.68 17.84
N TRP A 545 17.58 0.58 17.38
CA TRP A 545 17.35 1.72 18.28
C TRP A 545 16.00 1.66 18.99
N LEU A 546 14.91 1.32 18.28
CA LEU A 546 13.57 1.18 18.86
C LEU A 546 13.51 0.04 19.88
N ARG A 547 14.05 -1.14 19.57
CA ARG A 547 14.16 -2.25 20.53
C ARG A 547 14.84 -1.80 21.82
N ASP A 548 15.95 -1.09 21.70
CA ASP A 548 16.78 -0.71 22.83
C ASP A 548 16.18 0.47 23.65
N ASN A 549 15.51 1.43 23.01
CA ASN A 549 15.12 2.71 23.62
C ASN A 549 13.60 2.97 23.71
N SER A 550 12.75 2.26 22.95
CA SER A 550 11.31 2.57 22.90
C SER A 550 10.54 2.16 24.16
N ARG A 551 9.49 2.93 24.49
CA ARG A 551 8.54 2.58 25.56
C ARG A 551 7.14 2.29 25.04
N LEU A 552 6.78 2.79 23.86
CA LEU A 552 5.56 2.39 23.14
C LEU A 552 5.94 1.94 21.73
N LEU A 553 5.86 0.64 21.49
CA LEU A 553 6.21 0.02 20.21
C LEU A 553 4.95 -0.33 19.42
N ILE A 554 4.85 0.13 18.18
CA ILE A 554 3.72 -0.16 17.27
C ILE A 554 4.18 -1.18 16.23
N THR A 555 3.44 -2.27 16.06
CA THR A 555 3.81 -3.39 15.17
C THR A 555 2.57 -4.08 14.57
N ASN A 556 2.78 -5.20 13.89
CA ASN A 556 1.74 -6.07 13.32
C ASN A 556 1.98 -7.55 13.75
N PRO A 557 1.01 -8.47 13.58
CA PRO A 557 1.16 -9.86 14.00
C PRO A 557 2.34 -10.58 13.33
N ASP A 558 2.64 -10.25 12.08
CA ASP A 558 3.69 -10.89 11.30
C ASP A 558 5.08 -10.55 11.86
N MET A 559 5.33 -9.28 12.18
CA MET A 559 6.60 -8.81 12.75
C MET A 559 6.77 -9.23 14.21
N LEU A 560 5.67 -9.35 14.95
CA LEU A 560 5.65 -10.04 16.24
C LEU A 560 6.05 -11.52 16.07
N HIS A 561 5.53 -12.21 15.06
CA HIS A 561 5.82 -13.63 14.79
C HIS A 561 7.25 -13.92 14.32
N ILE A 562 7.78 -13.15 13.36
CA ILE A 562 9.08 -13.43 12.71
C ILE A 562 10.27 -12.74 13.37
N SER A 563 10.06 -11.59 14.03
CA SER A 563 11.16 -10.78 14.57
C SER A 563 11.18 -10.79 16.09
N ILE A 564 10.09 -10.37 16.75
CA ILE A 564 10.07 -10.15 18.20
C ILE A 564 10.06 -11.48 18.98
N LEU A 565 9.14 -12.40 18.66
CA LEU A 565 8.98 -13.65 19.42
C LEU A 565 10.11 -14.68 19.25
N PRO A 566 10.78 -14.84 18.09
CA PRO A 566 11.92 -15.75 17.97
C PRO A 566 13.17 -15.18 18.66
N HIS A 567 13.42 -13.89 18.52
CA HIS A 567 14.58 -13.20 19.08
C HIS A 567 14.28 -12.54 20.43
N HIS A 568 13.32 -13.10 21.20
CA HIS A 568 12.72 -12.47 22.38
C HIS A 568 13.75 -12.02 23.43
N ARG A 569 14.90 -12.71 23.54
CA ARG A 569 16.04 -12.32 24.40
C ARG A 569 16.57 -10.91 24.10
N LEU A 570 16.50 -10.45 22.85
CA LEU A 570 16.89 -9.09 22.47
C LEU A 570 15.83 -8.04 22.85
N PHE A 571 14.59 -8.46 23.15
CA PHE A 571 13.47 -7.62 23.57
C PHE A 571 13.20 -7.70 25.08
N ASP A 572 14.12 -8.28 25.86
CA ASP A 572 14.01 -8.52 27.30
C ASP A 572 13.46 -7.31 28.07
N ARG A 573 14.07 -6.11 27.92
CA ARG A 573 13.60 -4.86 28.53
C ARG A 573 12.12 -4.57 28.26
N ILE A 574 11.66 -4.76 27.02
CA ILE A 574 10.27 -4.49 26.62
C ILE A 574 9.33 -5.57 27.15
N LEU A 575 9.74 -6.85 27.10
CA LEU A 575 8.89 -7.99 27.47
C LEU A 575 8.76 -8.19 28.99
N SER A 576 9.76 -7.81 29.77
CA SER A 576 9.75 -7.79 31.25
C SER A 576 8.98 -6.60 31.83
N ASN A 577 8.94 -5.48 31.11
CA ASN A 577 8.21 -4.27 31.54
C ASN A 577 6.87 -4.07 30.82
N LEU A 578 6.35 -5.10 30.14
CA LEU A 578 5.15 -4.97 29.31
C LEU A 578 3.88 -4.84 30.18
N ARG A 579 3.40 -3.60 30.34
CA ARG A 579 2.19 -3.26 31.12
C ARG A 579 0.91 -3.45 30.32
N PHE A 580 0.95 -3.13 29.03
CA PHE A 580 -0.21 -3.15 28.13
C PHE A 580 0.08 -3.80 26.79
N LEU A 581 -0.92 -4.51 26.27
CA LEU A 581 -1.00 -4.96 24.89
C LEU A 581 -2.28 -4.42 24.26
N VAL A 582 -2.14 -3.54 23.26
CA VAL A 582 -3.28 -2.99 22.51
C VAL A 582 -3.43 -3.75 21.20
N ILE A 583 -4.65 -4.13 20.85
CA ILE A 583 -5.00 -4.81 19.60
C ILE A 583 -6.10 -4.01 18.91
N ASP A 584 -5.78 -3.32 17.81
CA ASP A 584 -6.77 -2.50 17.09
C ASP A 584 -7.46 -3.25 15.94
N GLU A 585 -8.67 -2.78 15.62
CA GLU A 585 -9.62 -3.38 14.67
C GLU A 585 -9.73 -4.90 14.73
N THR A 586 -9.93 -5.43 15.94
CA THR A 586 -9.90 -6.86 16.29
C THR A 586 -10.77 -7.75 15.39
N HIS A 587 -11.86 -7.20 14.82
CA HIS A 587 -12.71 -7.89 13.84
C HIS A 587 -11.99 -8.32 12.54
N THR A 588 -10.79 -7.80 12.25
CA THR A 588 -9.97 -8.25 11.11
C THR A 588 -9.29 -9.60 11.38
N TYR A 589 -8.99 -9.92 12.64
CA TYR A 589 -8.31 -11.16 13.05
C TYR A 589 -9.31 -12.32 13.13
N LYS A 590 -9.87 -12.73 11.98
CA LYS A 590 -10.86 -13.82 11.87
C LYS A 590 -10.45 -14.88 10.85
N GLY A 591 -11.12 -16.03 10.89
CA GLY A 591 -10.76 -17.20 10.07
C GLY A 591 -9.32 -17.68 10.36
N ALA A 592 -8.64 -18.23 9.36
CA ALA A 592 -7.27 -18.73 9.50
C ALA A 592 -6.29 -17.66 10.02
N PHE A 593 -6.36 -16.42 9.51
CA PHE A 593 -5.53 -15.31 9.98
C PHE A 593 -5.78 -14.96 11.46
N GLY A 594 -7.05 -15.04 11.90
CA GLY A 594 -7.41 -14.97 13.31
C GLY A 594 -6.76 -16.09 14.14
N CYS A 595 -6.87 -17.34 13.70
CA CYS A 595 -6.24 -18.48 14.39
C CYS A 595 -4.72 -18.33 14.52
N HIS A 596 -4.02 -17.92 13.46
CA HIS A 596 -2.58 -17.64 13.52
C HIS A 596 -2.27 -16.50 14.50
N THR A 597 -3.01 -15.39 14.44
CA THR A 597 -2.85 -14.26 15.38
C THR A 597 -3.07 -14.69 16.83
N ALA A 598 -4.09 -15.50 17.10
CA ALA A 598 -4.41 -16.00 18.43
C ALA A 598 -3.35 -17.00 18.97
N LEU A 599 -2.63 -17.72 18.11
CA LEU A 599 -1.46 -18.53 18.47
C LEU A 599 -0.21 -17.67 18.74
N ILE A 600 -0.02 -16.59 17.96
CA ILE A 600 1.05 -15.59 18.18
C ILE A 600 0.86 -14.88 19.53
N LEU A 601 -0.37 -14.47 19.86
CA LEU A 601 -0.71 -13.86 21.15
C LEU A 601 -0.53 -14.85 22.32
N ARG A 602 -0.88 -16.13 22.16
CA ARG A 602 -0.58 -17.18 23.15
C ARG A 602 0.93 -17.33 23.38
N ARG A 603 1.75 -17.33 22.33
CA ARG A 603 3.23 -17.35 22.45
C ARG A 603 3.77 -16.13 23.19
N LEU A 604 3.26 -14.93 22.89
CA LEU A 604 3.63 -13.70 23.60
C LEU A 604 3.29 -13.77 25.08
N LYS A 605 2.03 -14.09 25.42
CA LYS A 605 1.55 -14.21 26.80
C LYS A 605 2.37 -15.24 27.59
N ARG A 606 2.73 -16.37 26.98
CA ARG A 606 3.59 -17.40 27.59
C ARG A 606 4.99 -16.86 27.92
N LEU A 607 5.61 -16.11 27.01
CA LEU A 607 6.93 -15.52 27.25
C LEU A 607 6.88 -14.45 28.35
N CYS A 608 5.95 -13.50 28.27
CA CYS A 608 5.75 -12.49 29.30
C CYS A 608 5.58 -13.15 30.68
N SER A 609 4.62 -14.07 30.83
CA SER A 609 4.27 -14.64 32.14
C SER A 609 5.29 -15.63 32.70
N HIS A 610 5.95 -16.46 31.89
CA HIS A 610 6.79 -17.56 32.38
C HIS A 610 8.30 -17.38 32.16
N VAL A 611 8.72 -16.43 31.32
CA VAL A 611 10.14 -16.13 31.08
C VAL A 611 10.52 -14.76 31.65
N TYR A 612 9.59 -13.79 31.62
CA TYR A 612 9.88 -12.39 31.96
C TYR A 612 9.10 -11.83 33.17
N GLY A 613 8.24 -12.64 33.81
CA GLY A 613 7.43 -12.24 34.97
C GLY A 613 6.32 -11.21 34.70
N ALA A 614 6.15 -10.74 33.46
CA ALA A 614 5.20 -9.71 33.09
C ALA A 614 3.79 -10.24 32.81
N VAL A 615 2.78 -9.54 33.30
CA VAL A 615 1.35 -9.85 33.07
C VAL A 615 0.66 -8.62 32.46
N PRO A 616 0.75 -8.42 31.12
CA PRO A 616 0.16 -7.25 30.46
C PRO A 616 -1.37 -7.31 30.47
N SER A 617 -2.01 -6.15 30.69
CA SER A 617 -3.44 -5.95 30.45
C SER A 617 -3.70 -5.80 28.94
N PHE A 618 -4.73 -6.49 28.44
CA PHE A 618 -5.11 -6.49 27.02
C PHE A 618 -6.22 -5.46 26.77
N VAL A 619 -6.01 -4.55 25.82
CA VAL A 619 -7.04 -3.59 25.39
C VAL A 619 -7.33 -3.79 23.90
N PHE A 620 -8.47 -4.42 23.62
CA PHE A 620 -8.95 -4.66 22.26
C PHE A 620 -9.83 -3.49 21.80
N SER A 621 -9.67 -3.07 20.56
CA SER A 621 -10.54 -2.09 19.88
C SER A 621 -11.16 -2.75 18.65
N THR A 622 -12.42 -2.42 18.35
CA THR A 622 -13.11 -2.91 17.15
C THR A 622 -14.26 -2.01 16.71
N ALA A 623 -14.51 -1.94 15.40
CA ALA A 623 -15.82 -1.64 14.85
C ALA A 623 -16.92 -2.55 15.43
N THR A 624 -18.18 -2.12 15.34
CA THR A 624 -19.37 -2.87 15.79
C THR A 624 -19.39 -4.29 15.23
N SER A 625 -19.29 -5.27 16.14
CA SER A 625 -19.35 -6.71 15.89
C SER A 625 -20.44 -7.30 16.79
N ALA A 626 -21.01 -8.46 16.42
CA ALA A 626 -22.06 -9.10 17.20
C ALA A 626 -21.54 -9.64 18.56
N ASN A 627 -20.42 -10.40 18.53
CA ASN A 627 -19.89 -11.09 19.71
C ASN A 627 -18.43 -10.64 20.00
N PRO A 628 -18.18 -9.34 20.26
CA PRO A 628 -16.81 -8.80 20.38
C PRO A 628 -16.05 -9.38 21.58
N HIS A 629 -16.76 -9.65 22.69
CA HIS A 629 -16.19 -10.28 23.88
C HIS A 629 -15.73 -11.72 23.61
N GLU A 630 -16.58 -12.56 23.01
CA GLU A 630 -16.21 -13.95 22.69
C GLU A 630 -15.04 -14.02 21.70
N HIS A 631 -15.04 -13.13 20.70
CA HIS A 631 -13.99 -13.06 19.69
C HIS A 631 -12.63 -12.66 20.28
N SER A 632 -12.63 -11.80 21.30
CA SER A 632 -11.39 -11.35 21.97
C SER A 632 -10.89 -12.30 23.07
N MET A 633 -11.69 -13.31 23.46
CA MET A 633 -11.36 -14.31 24.48
C MET A 633 -10.82 -15.63 23.91
N ARG A 634 -10.82 -15.81 22.57
CA ARG A 634 -10.45 -17.06 21.87
C ARG A 634 -9.06 -17.00 21.23
#